data_AF-A0A7C9KZ41-F1
#
_entry.id   AF-A0A7C9KZ41-F1
#
_cell.length_a   1.000
_cell.length_b   1.000
_cell.length_c   1.000
_cell.angle_alpha   90.00
_cell.angle_beta   90.00
_cell.angle_gamma   90.00
#
_symmetry.space_group_name_H-M   'P 1'
#
loop_
_entity.id
_entity.type
_entity.pdbx_description
1 polymer ?
#
loop_
_entity_poly.entity_id
_entity_poly.type
_entity_poly.pdbx_seq_one_letter_code
_entity_poly.pdbx_strand_id
1 'polypeptide(L)'
;MDEDFKVAQQALAIGANYQAFEIFFMMEQANTDSNFINCCRMAMRGQLCSEHQTQLFDRLEHEVKMNNGRATYNYALVLERLGGQNQKVIELLHKAQLLGVPEAEGSLNKLIYTGNL
;
A
#
# COMPACT_ATOMS: atom_id res chain seq x y z
N MET A 1 -13.16 15.53 2.01
CA MET A 1 -11.78 15.07 1.78
C MET A 1 -10.86 15.50 2.93
N ASP A 2 -10.67 16.81 3.19
CA ASP A 2 -9.79 17.25 4.31
C ASP A 2 -10.35 16.93 5.71
N GLU A 3 -11.67 16.98 5.88
CA GLU A 3 -12.32 16.66 7.16
C GLU A 3 -12.28 15.15 7.45
N ASP A 4 -12.64 14.33 6.46
CA ASP A 4 -12.57 12.86 6.56
C ASP A 4 -11.15 12.38 6.87
N PHE A 5 -10.14 13.00 6.24
CA PHE A 5 -8.74 12.71 6.53
C PHE A 5 -8.37 12.99 7.98
N LYS A 6 -8.82 14.14 8.53
CA LYS A 6 -8.59 14.50 9.93
C LYS A 6 -9.29 13.53 10.86
N VAL A 7 -10.52 13.13 10.56
CA VAL A 7 -11.28 12.15 11.34
C VAL A 7 -10.55 10.80 11.34
N ALA A 8 -10.08 10.33 10.19
CA ALA A 8 -9.30 9.09 10.08
C ALA A 8 -8.00 9.15 10.91
N GLN A 9 -7.28 10.27 10.88
CA GLN A 9 -6.09 10.46 11.70
C GLN A 9 -6.39 10.51 13.21
N GLN A 10 -7.49 11.16 13.60
CA GLN A 10 -7.92 11.19 15.00
C GLN A 10 -8.33 9.79 15.49
N ALA A 11 -9.07 9.04 14.67
CA ALA A 11 -9.40 7.65 14.96
C ALA A 11 -8.13 6.80 15.15
N LEU A 12 -7.15 6.95 14.26
CA LEU A 12 -5.87 6.24 14.37
C LEU A 12 -5.11 6.63 15.65
N ALA A 13 -5.13 7.91 16.04
CA ALA A 13 -4.45 8.42 17.23
C ALA A 13 -4.99 7.86 18.54
N ILE A 14 -6.29 7.50 18.59
CA ILE A 14 -6.93 6.88 19.76
C ILE A 14 -6.94 5.34 19.68
N GLY A 15 -6.30 4.75 18.67
CA GLY A 15 -6.26 3.29 18.47
C GLY A 15 -7.51 2.69 17.84
N ALA A 16 -8.43 3.52 17.32
CA ALA A 16 -9.60 3.09 16.57
C ALA A 16 -9.22 2.69 15.13
N ASN A 17 -8.37 1.67 15.02
CA ASN A 17 -7.76 1.23 13.75
C ASN A 17 -8.80 0.77 12.72
N TYR A 18 -9.89 0.14 13.17
CA TYR A 18 -10.96 -0.32 12.29
C TYR A 18 -11.61 0.87 11.55
N GLN A 19 -12.03 1.89 12.30
CA GLN A 19 -12.65 3.09 11.77
C GLN A 19 -11.68 3.91 10.92
N ALA A 20 -10.43 4.04 11.37
CA ALA A 20 -9.40 4.74 10.60
C ALA A 20 -9.19 4.08 9.22
N PHE A 21 -9.14 2.75 9.17
CA PHE A 21 -9.01 2.03 7.91
C PHE A 21 -10.19 2.27 6.98
N GLU A 22 -11.42 2.11 7.48
CA GLU A 22 -12.65 2.29 6.67
C GLU A 22 -12.69 3.66 6.01
N ILE A 23 -12.34 4.71 6.77
CA ILE A 23 -12.33 6.09 6.24
C ILE A 23 -11.22 6.26 5.20
N PHE A 24 -9.98 5.87 5.51
CA PHE A 24 -8.88 5.97 4.53
C PHE A 24 -9.16 5.18 3.27
N PHE A 25 -9.73 3.97 3.40
CA PHE A 25 -10.02 3.09 2.28
C PHE A 25 -11.14 3.67 1.40
N MET A 26 -12.22 4.19 2.01
CA MET A 26 -13.30 4.85 1.28
C MET A 26 -12.80 6.09 0.52
N MET A 27 -11.96 6.91 1.14
CA MET A 27 -11.39 8.09 0.50
C MET A 27 -10.56 7.73 -0.75
N GLU A 28 -9.74 6.69 -0.66
CA GLU A 28 -8.89 6.24 -1.76
C GLU A 28 -9.70 5.65 -2.91
N GLN A 29 -10.77 4.90 -2.61
CA GLN A 29 -11.67 4.37 -3.64
C GLN A 29 -12.42 5.46 -4.41
N ALA A 30 -12.70 6.59 -3.77
CA ALA A 30 -13.35 7.74 -4.42
C ALA A 30 -12.37 8.60 -5.22
N ASN A 31 -11.06 8.41 -5.04
CA ASN A 31 -10.03 9.17 -5.72
C ASN A 31 -9.71 8.54 -7.10
N THR A 32 -9.54 9.37 -8.13
CA THR A 32 -9.13 8.91 -9.46
C THR A 32 -7.67 8.45 -9.47
N ASP A 33 -6.82 9.09 -8.65
CA ASP A 33 -5.40 8.76 -8.50
C ASP A 33 -5.13 8.12 -7.14
N SER A 34 -5.84 7.03 -6.84
CA SER A 34 -5.70 6.29 -5.59
C SER A 34 -4.26 5.78 -5.41
N ASN A 35 -3.73 5.81 -4.20
CA ASN A 35 -2.43 5.22 -3.87
C ASN A 35 -2.46 4.35 -2.61
N PHE A 36 -3.53 4.42 -1.81
CA PHE A 36 -3.75 3.61 -0.61
C PHE A 36 -2.63 3.70 0.44
N ILE A 37 -1.81 4.77 0.45
CA ILE A 37 -0.60 4.84 1.28
C ILE A 37 -0.88 4.67 2.78
N ASN A 38 -1.99 5.25 3.28
CA ASN A 38 -2.33 5.16 4.70
C ASN A 38 -2.80 3.76 5.08
N CYS A 39 -3.62 3.12 4.25
CA CYS A 39 -4.01 1.72 4.41
C CYS A 39 -2.77 0.80 4.40
N CYS A 40 -1.85 1.01 3.46
CA CYS A 40 -0.59 0.28 3.37
C CYS A 40 0.29 0.47 4.63
N ARG A 41 0.40 1.71 5.14
CA ARG A 41 1.11 1.98 6.40
C ARG A 41 0.48 1.27 7.59
N MET A 42 -0.84 1.22 7.67
CA MET A 42 -1.54 0.49 8.72
C MET A 42 -1.27 -1.02 8.63
N ALA A 43 -1.28 -1.59 7.41
CA ALA A 43 -0.92 -2.99 7.19
C ALA A 43 0.50 -3.30 7.68
N MET A 44 1.49 -2.48 7.27
CA MET A 44 2.89 -2.63 7.68
C MET A 44 3.13 -2.50 9.19
N ARG A 45 2.21 -1.84 9.91
CA ARG A 45 2.25 -1.68 11.37
C ARG A 45 1.45 -2.74 12.11
N GLY A 46 0.84 -3.71 11.41
CA GLY A 46 -0.02 -4.72 12.03
C GLY A 46 -1.30 -4.13 12.63
N GLN A 47 -1.77 -2.99 12.11
CA GLN A 47 -2.96 -2.29 12.63
C GLN A 47 -4.26 -2.77 11.96
N LEU A 48 -4.18 -3.64 10.95
CA LEU A 48 -5.34 -4.18 10.26
C LEU A 48 -5.76 -5.53 10.85
N CYS A 49 -7.06 -5.76 10.95
CA CYS A 49 -7.60 -7.11 11.12
C CYS A 49 -7.49 -7.91 9.81
N SER A 50 -7.72 -9.22 9.87
CA SER A 50 -7.65 -10.10 8.71
C SER A 50 -8.57 -9.67 7.57
N GLU A 51 -9.79 -9.25 7.89
CA GLU A 51 -10.79 -8.79 6.91
C GLU A 51 -10.29 -7.56 6.13
N HIS A 52 -9.87 -6.51 6.83
CA HIS A 52 -9.34 -5.29 6.20
C HIS A 52 -8.05 -5.55 5.43
N GLN A 53 -7.21 -6.48 5.89
CA GLN A 53 -6.01 -6.87 5.16
C GLN A 53 -6.37 -7.56 3.84
N THR A 54 -7.31 -8.50 3.84
CA THR A 54 -7.80 -9.13 2.61
C THR A 54 -8.40 -8.09 1.66
N GLN A 55 -9.27 -7.23 2.17
CA GLN A 55 -9.90 -6.18 1.37
C GLN A 55 -8.89 -5.21 0.74
N LEU A 56 -7.86 -4.80 1.50
CA LEU A 56 -6.79 -3.96 0.98
C LEU A 56 -6.02 -4.67 -0.13
N PHE A 57 -5.66 -5.94 0.07
CA PHE A 57 -4.87 -6.68 -0.91
C PHE A 57 -5.65 -6.95 -2.20
N ASP A 58 -6.92 -7.32 -2.11
CA ASP A 58 -7.78 -7.49 -3.28
C ASP A 58 -7.89 -6.18 -4.07
N ARG A 59 -7.99 -5.04 -3.37
CA ARG A 59 -8.03 -3.75 -4.05
C ARG A 59 -6.69 -3.38 -4.68
N LEU A 60 -5.57 -3.61 -4.00
CA LEU A 60 -4.24 -3.35 -4.56
C LEU A 60 -3.96 -4.24 -5.77
N GLU A 61 -4.36 -5.51 -5.76
CA GLU A 61 -4.29 -6.40 -6.93
C GLU A 61 -5.11 -5.85 -8.10
N HIS A 62 -6.30 -5.30 -7.83
CA HIS A 62 -7.09 -4.60 -8.84
C HIS A 62 -6.35 -3.38 -9.41
N GLU A 63 -5.80 -2.51 -8.56
CA GLU A 63 -5.03 -1.33 -8.99
C GLU A 63 -3.80 -1.69 -9.83
N VAL A 64 -3.12 -2.80 -9.49
CA VAL A 64 -2.03 -3.35 -10.30
C VAL A 64 -2.53 -3.70 -11.71
N LYS A 65 -3.70 -4.35 -11.83
CA LYS A 65 -4.30 -4.68 -13.15
C LYS A 65 -4.70 -3.43 -13.92
N MET A 66 -5.10 -2.36 -13.23
CA MET A 66 -5.45 -1.06 -13.82
C MET A 66 -4.23 -0.19 -14.13
N ASN A 67 -3.00 -0.71 -13.97
CA ASN A 67 -1.75 0.01 -14.24
C ASN A 67 -1.58 1.29 -13.39
N ASN A 68 -2.09 1.27 -12.16
CA ASN A 68 -1.86 2.33 -11.20
C ASN A 68 -0.46 2.19 -10.59
N GLY A 69 0.50 2.98 -11.09
CA GLY A 69 1.90 2.88 -10.69
C GLY A 69 2.13 3.08 -9.19
N ARG A 70 1.49 4.09 -8.59
CA ARG A 70 1.73 4.43 -7.18
C ARG A 70 1.13 3.38 -6.23
N ALA A 71 -0.08 2.89 -6.51
CA ALA A 71 -0.67 1.80 -5.73
C ALA A 71 0.15 0.50 -5.89
N THR A 72 0.64 0.21 -7.10
CA THR A 72 1.53 -0.93 -7.37
C THR A 72 2.80 -0.86 -6.53
N TYR A 73 3.45 0.32 -6.49
CA TYR A 73 4.65 0.52 -5.67
C TYR A 73 4.35 0.31 -4.18
N ASN A 74 3.29 0.92 -3.67
CA ASN A 74 2.92 0.79 -2.26
C ASN A 74 2.58 -0.65 -1.87
N TYR A 75 1.95 -1.41 -2.78
CA TYR A 75 1.69 -2.82 -2.55
C TYR A 75 2.97 -3.64 -2.43
N ALA A 76 3.95 -3.37 -3.30
CA ALA A 76 5.26 -4.03 -3.23
C ALA A 76 5.94 -3.80 -1.86
N LEU A 77 5.91 -2.57 -1.35
CA LEU A 77 6.49 -2.24 -0.04
C LEU A 77 5.78 -2.96 1.12
N VAL A 78 4.46 -3.07 1.06
CA VAL A 78 3.70 -3.82 2.07
C VAL A 78 4.09 -5.30 2.05
N LEU A 79 4.17 -5.91 0.86
CA LEU A 79 4.57 -7.30 0.73
C LEU A 79 6.01 -7.53 1.21
N GLU A 80 6.96 -6.67 0.82
CA GLU A 80 8.34 -6.72 1.30
C GLU A 80 8.36 -6.69 2.84
N ARG A 81 7.64 -5.75 3.45
CA ARG A 81 7.63 -5.55 4.90
C ARG A 81 7.00 -6.72 5.65
N LEU A 82 6.01 -7.38 5.07
CA LEU A 82 5.32 -8.54 5.68
C LEU A 82 6.04 -9.86 5.41
N GLY A 83 7.24 -9.85 4.81
CA GLY A 83 7.98 -11.06 4.48
C GLY A 83 7.37 -11.84 3.30
N GLY A 84 6.68 -11.13 2.40
CA GLY A 84 6.15 -11.68 1.16
C GLY A 84 7.25 -12.21 0.24
N GLN A 85 6.87 -13.02 -0.74
CA GLN A 85 7.81 -13.66 -1.67
C GLN A 85 8.61 -12.62 -2.45
N ASN A 86 9.94 -12.70 -2.38
CA ASN A 86 10.88 -11.78 -3.05
C ASN A 86 10.53 -11.59 -4.53
N GLN A 87 10.17 -12.66 -5.23
CA GLN A 87 9.82 -12.62 -6.64
C GLN A 87 8.64 -11.68 -6.95
N LYS A 88 7.53 -11.78 -6.20
CA LYS A 88 6.36 -10.93 -6.41
C LYS A 88 6.66 -9.46 -6.09
N VAL A 89 7.47 -9.22 -5.05
CA VAL A 89 7.91 -7.86 -4.71
C VAL A 89 8.70 -7.25 -5.87
N ILE A 90 9.66 -7.99 -6.42
CA ILE A 90 10.49 -7.57 -7.56
C ILE A 90 9.62 -7.29 -8.79
N GLU A 91 8.67 -8.16 -9.11
CA GLU A 91 7.75 -7.99 -10.25
C GLU A 91 6.92 -6.71 -10.13
N LEU A 92 6.37 -6.45 -8.94
CA LEU A 92 5.60 -5.24 -8.67
C LEU A 92 6.47 -3.98 -8.73
N LEU A 93 7.69 -4.02 -8.20
CA LEU A 93 8.61 -2.89 -8.27
C LEU A 93 9.04 -2.58 -9.71
N HIS A 94 9.38 -3.60 -10.52
CA HIS A 94 9.67 -3.40 -11.94
C HIS A 94 8.46 -2.82 -12.68
N LYS A 95 7.25 -3.33 -12.40
CA LYS A 95 6.04 -2.78 -12.99
C LYS A 95 5.82 -1.32 -12.58
N ALA A 96 6.02 -0.98 -11.31
CA ALA A 96 5.91 0.40 -10.84
C ALA A 96 6.94 1.33 -11.51
N GLN A 97 8.17 0.85 -11.74
CA GLN A 97 9.19 1.58 -12.48
C GLN A 97 8.75 1.86 -13.92
N LEU A 98 8.23 0.85 -14.64
CA LEU A 98 7.71 1.01 -16.00
C LEU A 98 6.52 1.98 -16.07
N LEU A 99 5.75 2.09 -14.99
CA LEU A 99 4.64 3.03 -14.84
C LEU A 99 5.09 4.43 -14.36
N GLY A 100 6.40 4.69 -14.30
CA GLY A 100 6.95 6.01 -14.02
C GLY A 100 7.07 6.36 -12.54
N VAL A 101 7.10 5.37 -11.63
CA VAL A 101 7.38 5.62 -10.20
C VAL A 101 8.90 5.61 -9.96
N PRO A 102 9.55 6.77 -9.76
CA PRO A 102 11.02 6.85 -9.69
C PRO A 102 11.59 6.13 -8.45
N GLU A 103 10.85 6.08 -7.35
CA GLU A 103 11.31 5.44 -6.11
C GLU A 103 11.43 3.91 -6.24
N ALA A 104 10.79 3.31 -7.25
CA ALA A 104 10.83 1.88 -7.48
C ALA A 104 12.25 1.36 -7.80
N GLU A 105 13.04 2.14 -8.53
CA GLU A 105 14.43 1.80 -8.84
C GLU A 105 15.29 1.72 -7.58
N GLY A 106 15.12 2.70 -6.68
CA GLY A 106 15.82 2.71 -5.39
C GLY A 106 15.47 1.48 -4.53
N SER A 107 14.20 1.09 -4.52
CA SER A 107 13.75 -0.12 -3.82
C SER A 107 14.31 -1.41 -4.44
N LEU A 108 14.34 -1.52 -5.77
CA LEU A 108 14.95 -2.66 -6.46
C LEU A 108 16.44 -2.79 -6.14
N ASN A 109 17.18 -1.69 -6.23
CA ASN A 109 18.60 -1.66 -5.90
C ASN A 109 18.84 -2.09 -4.45
N LYS A 110 18.01 -1.61 -3.51
CA LYS A 110 18.11 -2.01 -2.11
C LYS A 110 17.93 -3.52 -1.92
N LEU A 111 16.95 -4.15 -2.57
CA LEU A 111 16.73 -5.60 -2.47
C LEU A 111 17.96 -6.40 -2.93
N ILE A 112 18.57 -5.97 -4.03
CA ILE A 112 19.82 -6.55 -4.55
C ILE A 112 20.94 -6.42 -3.52
N TYR A 113 21.15 -5.23 -2.95
CA TYR A 113 22.23 -4.99 -1.99
C TYR A 113 22.05 -5.68 -0.64
N THR A 114 20.81 -5.85 -0.18
CA THR A 114 20.54 -6.54 1.10
C THR A 114 20.55 -8.06 0.98
N GLY A 115 20.71 -8.62 -0.22
CA GLY A 115 20.67 -10.07 -0.45
C GLY A 115 19.28 -10.68 -0.21
N ASN A 116 18.23 -9.87 -0.27
CA ASN A 116 16.83 -10.31 -0.14
C ASN A 116 16.26 -10.70 -1.51
N LEU A 117 17.07 -11.38 -2.31
CA LEU A 117 16.68 -11.95 -3.61
C LEU A 117 16.51 -13.46 -3.44
#